data_AF-A0A522SGA1-F1
#
_entry.id   AF-A0A522SGA1-F1
#
_cell.length_a   1.000
_cell.length_b   1.000
_cell.length_c   1.000
_cell.angle_alpha   90.00
_cell.angle_beta   90.00
_cell.angle_gamma   90.00
#
_symmetry.space_group_name_H-M   'P 1'
#
loop_
_entity.id
_entity.type
_entity.pdbx_description
1 polymer ?
#
loop_
_entity_poly.entity_id
_entity_poly.type
_entity_poly.pdbx_seq_one_letter_code
_entity_poly.pdbx_strand_id
1 'polypeptide(L)'
;CSRYQVEYSFINELNEHELIELSMIERSSYIPSDHLSDLERFIRLHYDLDINMEGLEAIDHLLKQMHAMQRQIRSLENKLRLYEE
;
A
#
# COMPACT_ATOMS: atom_id res chain seq x y z
N CYS A 1 -9.83 -3.28 -15.29
CA CYS A 1 -9.17 -4.59 -15.06
C CYS A 1 -8.73 -5.30 -16.35
N SER A 2 -8.19 -4.58 -17.36
CA SER A 2 -7.75 -5.19 -18.64
C SER A 2 -6.23 -5.08 -18.89
N ARG A 3 -5.46 -4.65 -17.89
CA ARG A 3 -4.00 -4.49 -18.01
C ARG A 3 -3.17 -5.49 -17.20
N TYR A 4 -3.77 -6.10 -16.18
CA TYR A 4 -3.16 -7.18 -15.41
C TYR A 4 -4.24 -8.24 -15.23
N GLN A 5 -3.93 -9.47 -15.64
CA GLN A 5 -4.79 -10.62 -15.47
C GLN A 5 -4.69 -11.09 -14.01
N VAL A 6 -4.95 -10.17 -13.08
CA VAL A 6 -4.87 -10.40 -11.63
C VAL A 6 -6.04 -11.30 -11.27
N GLU A 7 -5.73 -12.41 -10.63
CA GLU A 7 -6.76 -13.32 -10.16
C GLU A 7 -7.58 -12.66 -9.05
N TYR A 8 -8.89 -12.90 -9.03
CA TYR A 8 -9.76 -12.38 -7.98
C TYR A 8 -9.37 -12.93 -6.60
N SER A 9 -8.80 -14.14 -6.54
CA SER A 9 -8.17 -14.73 -5.34
C SER A 9 -7.10 -13.82 -4.75
N PHE A 10 -6.17 -13.33 -5.57
CA PHE A 10 -5.10 -12.42 -5.12
C PHE A 10 -5.67 -11.11 -4.53
N ILE A 11 -6.70 -10.55 -5.17
CA ILE A 11 -7.37 -9.33 -4.68
C ILE A 11 -8.05 -9.59 -3.33
N ASN A 12 -8.68 -10.74 -3.15
CA ASN A 12 -9.29 -11.11 -1.87
C ASN A 12 -8.23 -11.32 -0.79
N GLU A 13 -7.13 -12.00 -1.09
CA GLU A 13 -6.01 -12.19 -0.16
C GLU A 13 -5.44 -10.84 0.28
N LEU A 14 -5.21 -9.89 -0.64
CA LEU A 14 -4.79 -8.54 -0.26
C LEU A 14 -5.78 -7.84 0.67
N ASN A 15 -7.08 -8.06 0.49
CA ASN A 15 -8.11 -7.51 1.38
C ASN A 15 -8.14 -8.21 2.75
N GLU A 16 -7.94 -9.53 2.79
CA GLU A 16 -7.86 -10.30 4.03
C GLU A 16 -6.64 -9.92 4.89
N HIS A 17 -5.53 -9.56 4.23
CA HIS A 17 -4.30 -9.05 4.88
C HIS A 17 -4.35 -7.54 5.15
N GLU A 18 -5.49 -6.87 4.98
CA GLU A 18 -5.66 -5.42 5.18
C GLU A 18 -4.69 -4.55 4.35
N LEU A 19 -4.19 -5.08 3.23
CA LEU A 19 -3.29 -4.38 2.32
C LEU A 19 -4.06 -3.47 1.35
N ILE A 20 -5.31 -3.83 1.03
CA ILE A 20 -6.26 -3.01 0.28
C ILE A 20 -7.65 -3.14 0.91
N GLU A 21 -8.54 -2.19 0.63
CA GLU A 21 -9.95 -2.28 1.03
C GLU A 21 -10.86 -2.49 -0.19
N LEU A 22 -11.78 -3.44 -0.08
CA LEU A 22 -12.85 -3.66 -1.04
C LEU A 22 -14.17 -3.02 -0.56
N SER A 23 -14.75 -2.17 -1.39
CA SER A 23 -16.07 -1.56 -1.14
C SER A 23 -17.17 -2.34 -1.87
N MET A 24 -18.28 -2.62 -1.18
CA MET A 24 -19.44 -3.30 -1.77
C MET A 24 -20.48 -2.26 -2.19
N ILE A 25 -20.73 -2.14 -3.49
CA ILE A 25 -21.81 -1.31 -4.05
C ILE A 25 -22.72 -2.23 -4.86
N GLU A 26 -24.02 -2.24 -4.56
CA GLU A 26 -25.03 -2.97 -5.33
C GLU A 26 -24.69 -4.46 -5.63
N ARG A 27 -24.10 -5.14 -4.64
CA ARG A 27 -23.65 -6.55 -4.70
C ARG A 27 -22.43 -6.81 -5.59
N SER A 28 -21.70 -5.77 -5.98
CA SER A 28 -20.41 -5.88 -6.67
C SER A 28 -19.30 -5.29 -5.79
N SER A 29 -18.15 -5.96 -5.76
CA SER A 29 -16.95 -5.48 -5.07
C SER A 29 -16.16 -4.52 -5.96
N TYR A 30 -15.80 -3.37 -5.41
CA TYR A 30 -15.05 -2.31 -6.08
C TYR A 30 -13.82 -1.93 -5.27
N ILE A 31 -12.70 -1.71 -5.95
CA ILE A 31 -11.48 -1.16 -5.36
C ILE A 31 -11.58 0.36 -5.44
N PRO A 32 -11.52 1.10 -4.31
CA PRO A 32 -11.50 2.55 -4.33
C PRO A 32 -10.28 3.06 -5.10
N SER A 33 -10.44 4.16 -5.84
CA SER A 33 -9.37 4.72 -6.67
C SER A 33 -8.07 5.00 -5.90
N ASP A 34 -8.18 5.35 -4.62
CA ASP A 34 -7.04 5.64 -3.75
C ASP A 34 -6.15 4.39 -3.53
N HIS A 35 -6.73 3.20 -3.59
CA HIS A 35 -6.00 1.93 -3.47
C HIS A 35 -5.45 1.41 -4.80
N LEU A 36 -5.74 2.04 -5.95
CA LEU A 36 -5.23 1.57 -7.25
C LEU A 36 -3.71 1.64 -7.34
N SER A 37 -3.10 2.69 -6.77
CA SER A 37 -1.64 2.82 -6.74
C SER A 37 -0.99 1.72 -5.89
N ASP A 38 -1.59 1.41 -4.73
CA ASP A 38 -1.08 0.36 -3.85
C ASP A 38 -1.29 -1.03 -4.46
N LEU A 39 -2.43 -1.27 -5.09
CA LEU A 39 -2.70 -2.50 -5.84
C LEU A 39 -1.65 -2.72 -6.94
N GLU A 40 -1.37 -1.72 -7.77
CA GLU A 40 -0.32 -1.83 -8.80
C GLU A 40 1.05 -2.14 -8.19
N ARG A 41 1.36 -1.55 -7.02
CA ARG A 41 2.60 -1.83 -6.31
C ARG A 41 2.67 -3.27 -5.83
N PHE A 42 1.60 -3.79 -5.22
CA PHE A 42 1.54 -5.18 -4.76
C PHE A 42 1.58 -6.18 -5.91
N ILE A 43 0.91 -5.88 -7.03
CA ILE A 43 1.00 -6.69 -8.26
C ILE A 43 2.46 -6.80 -8.71
N ARG A 44 3.20 -5.69 -8.81
CA ARG A 44 4.62 -5.73 -9.20
C ARG A 44 5.47 -6.52 -8.21
N LEU A 45 5.28 -6.29 -6.92
CA LEU A 45 6.03 -7.02 -5.88
C LEU A 45 5.78 -8.54 -5.96
N HIS A 46 4.53 -8.95 -6.19
CA HIS A 46 4.19 -10.36 -6.24
C HIS A 46 4.62 -11.03 -7.55
N TYR A 47 4.26 -10.45 -8.69
CA TYR A 47 4.43 -11.07 -10.00
C TYR A 47 5.80 -10.80 -10.65
N ASP A 48 6.45 -9.66 -10.35
CA ASP A 48 7.76 -9.35 -10.93
C ASP A 48 8.92 -9.78 -10.02
N LEU A 49 8.68 -9.86 -8.70
CA LEU A 49 9.72 -10.12 -7.70
C LEU A 49 9.46 -11.40 -6.87
N ASP A 50 8.43 -12.18 -7.19
CA ASP A 50 8.06 -13.44 -6.54
C ASP A 50 7.92 -13.32 -5.01
N ILE A 51 7.38 -12.19 -4.53
CA ILE A 51 7.17 -11.95 -3.10
C ILE A 51 5.81 -12.51 -2.67
N ASN A 52 5.79 -13.35 -1.64
CA ASN A 52 4.56 -13.90 -1.06
C ASN A 52 3.77 -12.89 -0.23
N MET A 53 2.52 -13.23 0.15
CA MET A 53 1.63 -12.34 0.92
C MET A 53 2.23 -11.85 2.23
N GLU A 54 2.87 -12.74 3.01
CA GLU A 54 3.53 -12.38 4.26
C GLU A 54 4.69 -11.40 4.03
N GLY A 55 5.39 -11.56 2.90
CA GLY A 55 6.43 -10.63 2.47
C GLY A 55 5.86 -9.26 2.09
N LEU A 56 4.72 -9.22 1.39
CA LEU A 56 4.02 -7.97 1.06
C LEU A 56 3.57 -7.22 2.32
N GLU A 57 3.02 -7.95 3.29
CA GLU A 57 2.58 -7.40 4.58
C GLU A 57 3.75 -6.81 5.37
N ALA A 58 4.86 -7.56 5.47
CA ALA A 58 6.07 -7.08 6.12
C ALA A 58 6.63 -5.82 5.43
N ILE A 59 6.67 -5.81 4.09
CA ILE A 59 7.14 -4.65 3.32
C ILE A 59 6.24 -3.44 3.55
N ASP A 60 4.92 -3.60 3.48
CA ASP A 60 3.99 -2.48 3.68
C ASP A 60 4.11 -1.91 5.09
N HIS A 61 4.20 -2.78 6.10
CA HIS A 61 4.43 -2.38 7.49
C HIS A 61 5.74 -1.59 7.66
N LEU A 62 6.83 -2.05 7.07
CA LEU A 62 8.13 -1.38 7.12
C LEU A 62 8.12 -0.03 6.39
N LEU A 63 7.48 0.04 5.22
CA LEU A 63 7.32 1.30 4.48
C LEU A 63 6.50 2.33 5.27
N LYS A 64 5.39 1.90 5.89
CA LYS A 64 4.57 2.76 6.77
C LYS A 64 5.40 3.35 7.92
N GLN A 65 6.19 2.53 8.60
CA GLN A 65 7.09 2.98 9.67
C GLN A 65 8.15 3.95 9.15
N MET A 66 8.81 3.62 8.04
CA MET A 66 9.83 4.49 7.42
C MET A 66 9.27 5.86 7.05
N HIS A 67 8.08 5.91 6.44
CA HIS A 67 7.43 7.18 6.11
C HIS A 67 7.04 7.98 7.35
N ALA A 68 6.59 7.32 8.43
CA ALA A 68 6.32 7.98 9.69
C ALA A 68 7.59 8.62 10.28
N MET A 69 8.70 7.89 10.31
CA MET A 69 10.00 8.40 10.75
C MET A 69 10.48 9.57 9.88
N GLN A 70 10.40 9.46 8.56
CA GLN A 70 10.75 10.56 7.64
C GLN A 70 9.89 11.81 7.86
N ARG A 71 8.59 11.67 8.15
CA ARG A 71 7.72 12.81 8.51
C ARG A 71 8.15 13.45 9.83
N GLN A 72 8.52 12.66 10.83
CA GLN A 72 9.02 13.18 12.11
C GLN A 72 10.33 13.93 11.94
N ILE A 73 11.30 13.37 11.21
CA ILE A 73 12.58 14.02 10.90
C ILE A 73 12.34 15.38 10.22
N ARG A 74 11.55 15.41 9.14
CA ARG A 74 11.21 16.67 8.45
C ARG A 74 10.53 17.69 9.37
N SER A 75 9.65 17.23 10.27
CA SER A 75 9.00 18.10 11.25
C SER A 75 10.00 18.71 12.24
N LEU A 76 10.96 17.92 12.71
CA LEU A 76 12.03 18.37 13.60
C LEU A 76 12.99 19.33 12.89
N GLU A 77 13.41 19.02 11.66
CA GLU A 77 14.25 19.90 10.83
C GLU A 77 13.58 21.25 10.59
N ASN A 78 12.29 21.26 10.25
CA ASN A 78 11.54 22.49 10.05
C ASN A 78 11.44 23.34 11.33
N LYS A 79 11.30 22.70 12.51
CA LYS A 79 11.29 23.39 13.81
C LYS A 79 12.66 23.96 14.15
N LEU A 80 13.73 23.19 13.94
CA LEU A 80 15.10 23.65 14.17
C LEU A 80 15.42 24.87 13.30
N ARG A 81 15.04 24.84 12.01
CA ARG A 81 15.23 25.98 11.11
C ARG A 81 14.56 27.26 11.62
N LEU A 82 13.36 27.16 12.20
CA LEU A 82 12.68 28.32 12.78
C LEU A 82 13.41 28.92 13.99
N TYR A 83 14.21 28.14 14.72
CA TYR A 83 15.01 28.64 15.85
C TYR A 83 16.38 29.19 15.43
N GLU A 84 16.87 28.80 14.25
CA GLU A 84 18.14 29.28 13.67
C GLU A 84 17.97 30.56 12.83
N GLU A 85 16.73 30.95 12.52
CA GLU A 85 16.34 32.24 11.93
C GLU A 85 16.10 33.32 13.00
#